data_AF-A0A8J7FK46-F1
#
_entry.id   AF-A0A8J7FK46-F1
#
_cell.length_a   1.000
_cell.length_b   1.000
_cell.length_c   1.000
_cell.angle_alpha   90.00
_cell.angle_beta   90.00
_cell.angle_gamma   90.00
#
_symmetry.space_group_name_H-M   'P 1'
#
loop_
_entity.id
_entity.type
_entity.pdbx_description
1 polymer ?
#
loop_
_entity_poly.entity_id
_entity_poly.type
_entity_poly.pdbx_seq_one_letter_code
_entity_poly.pdbx_strand_id
1 'polypeptide(L)' 'MIYNKQILLLLTKVDEARETGSEIIITRDGVAVARVVSCQIESLSKANYLLRGMPIEIPADFDEPMPELWEALSE' A
#
# COMPACT_ATOMS: atom_id res chain seq x y z
N MET A 1 -2.82 -28.53 30.45
CA MET A 1 -1.75 -27.54 30.15
C MET A 1 -1.46 -27.49 28.64
N ILE A 2 -2.48 -27.44 27.78
CA ILE A 2 -2.36 -27.61 26.31
C ILE A 2 -2.47 -26.27 25.56
N TYR A 3 -3.25 -25.34 26.10
CA TYR A 3 -3.52 -24.02 25.50
C TYR A 3 -2.27 -23.17 25.26
N ASN A 4 -1.24 -23.26 26.11
CA ASN A 4 -0.03 -22.47 25.95
C ASN A 4 0.78 -22.81 24.70
N LYS A 5 0.79 -24.08 24.26
CA LYS A 5 1.58 -24.50 23.09
C LYS A 5 1.02 -23.94 21.78
N GLN A 6 -0.31 -23.93 21.64
CA GLN A 6 -0.97 -23.44 20.43
C GLN A 6 -0.84 -21.92 20.29
N ILE A 7 -0.91 -21.19 21.41
CA ILE A 7 -0.71 -19.74 21.42
C ILE A 7 0.73 -19.39 21.00
N LEU A 8 1.73 -20.10 21.54
CA LEU A 8 3.14 -19.90 21.17
C LEU A 8 3.37 -20.18 19.67
N LEU A 9 2.79 -21.26 19.14
CA LEU A 9 2.91 -21.60 17.72
C LEU A 9 2.33 -20.51 16.80
N LEU A 10 1.16 -19.96 17.18
CA LEU A 10 0.52 -18.88 16.43
C LEU A 10 1.39 -17.63 16.41
N LEU A 11 1.94 -17.24 17.58
CA LEU A 11 2.83 -16.08 17.69
C LEU A 11 4.05 -16.20 16.79
N THR A 12 4.72 -17.37 16.79
CA THR A 12 5.88 -17.60 15.94
C THR A 12 5.54 -17.50 14.44
N LYS A 13 4.37 -17.99 14.03
CA LYS A 13 3.91 -17.89 12.64
C LYS A 13 3.61 -16.45 12.23
N VAL A 14 3.07 -15.65 13.14
CA VAL A 14 2.82 -14.23 12.90
C VAL A 14 4.13 -13.44 12.75
N ASP A 15 5.14 -13.74 13.56
CA ASP A 15 6.46 -13.11 13.45
C ASP A 15 7.16 -13.48 12.12
N GLU A 16 7.13 -14.76 11.75
CA GLU A 16 7.67 -15.24 10.46
C GLU A 16 6.97 -14.57 9.26
N ALA A 17 5.64 -14.48 9.28
CA ALA A 17 4.86 -13.81 8.24
C ALA A 17 5.15 -12.30 8.16
N ARG A 18 5.45 -11.67 9.30
CA ARG A 18 5.86 -10.26 9.35
C ARG A 18 7.23 -10.04 8.70
N GLU A 19 8.21 -10.91 8.96
CA GLU A 19 9.56 -10.78 8.40
C GLU A 19 9.61 -11.10 6.90
N THR A 20 8.87 -12.10 6.47
CA THR A 20 8.86 -12.58 5.07
C THR A 20 7.88 -11.84 4.18
N GLY A 21 6.90 -11.14 4.75
CA GLY A 21 5.77 -10.59 4.00
C GLY A 21 4.77 -11.64 3.53
N SER A 22 4.88 -12.88 4.03
CA SER A 22 3.99 -13.98 3.67
C SER A 22 2.58 -13.79 4.24
N GLU A 23 1.59 -14.38 3.58
CA GLU A 23 0.20 -14.40 4.02
C GLU A 23 -0.10 -15.62 4.90
N ILE A 24 -0.94 -15.45 5.93
CA ILE A 24 -1.51 -16.55 6.71
C ILE A 24 -3.01 -16.65 6.41
N ILE A 25 -3.44 -17.81 5.89
CA ILE A 25 -4.85 -18.13 5.65
C ILE A 25 -5.38 -18.96 6.83
N ILE A 26 -6.45 -18.48 7.47
CA ILE A 26 -7.17 -19.22 8.51
C ILE A 26 -8.30 -19.99 7.83
N THR A 27 -8.26 -21.31 7.94
CA THR A 27 -9.29 -22.20 7.39
C THR A 27 -10.12 -22.83 8.50
N ARG A 28 -11.43 -22.92 8.27
CA ARG A 28 -12.36 -23.71 9.08
C ARG A 28 -13.02 -24.74 8.17
N ASP A 29 -12.91 -26.01 8.51
CA ASP A 29 -13.48 -27.12 7.73
C ASP A 29 -13.04 -27.13 6.26
N GLY A 30 -11.76 -26.79 6.01
CA GLY A 30 -11.19 -26.71 4.67
C GLY A 30 -11.55 -25.45 3.88
N VAL A 31 -12.41 -24.58 4.44
CA VAL A 31 -12.83 -23.31 3.82
C VAL A 31 -12.06 -22.16 4.44
N ALA A 32 -11.48 -21.28 3.61
CA ALA A 32 -10.83 -20.07 4.09
C ALA A 32 -11.85 -19.11 4.71
N VAL A 33 -11.65 -18.74 5.97
CA VAL A 33 -12.55 -17.85 6.74
C VAL A 33 -11.93 -16.49 7.04
N ALA A 34 -10.60 -16.41 7.11
CA ALA A 34 -9.90 -15.16 7.32
C ALA A 34 -8.50 -15.21 6.72
N ARG A 35 -7.96 -14.02 6.49
CA ARG A 35 -6.63 -13.80 5.94
C ARG A 35 -5.91 -12.78 6.81
N VAL A 36 -4.69 -13.11 7.20
CA VAL A 36 -3.79 -12.22 7.94
C VAL A 36 -2.60 -11.91 7.04
N VAL A 37 -2.38 -10.62 6.81
CA VAL A 37 -1.28 -10.09 5.99
C VAL A 37 -0.48 -9.12 6.84
N SER A 38 0.81 -8.98 6.54
CA SER A 38 1.64 -7.99 7.20
C SER A 38 1.11 -6.59 6.88
N CYS A 39 0.79 -5.80 7.91
CA CYS A 39 0.47 -4.40 7.70
C CYS A 39 1.77 -3.64 7.51
N GLN A 40 2.10 -3.33 6.27
CA GLN A 40 3.02 -2.23 5.99
C GLN A 40 2.24 -0.96 6.25
N ILE A 41 2.23 -0.52 7.50
CA ILE A 41 2.03 0.91 7.75
C ILE A 41 3.27 1.50 7.13
N GLU A 42 3.19 1.89 5.85
CA GLU A 42 4.05 2.94 5.35
C GLU A 42 3.94 3.99 6.44
N SER A 43 5.01 4.14 7.23
CA SER A 43 5.14 5.36 7.98
C SER A 43 4.84 6.42 6.94
N LEU A 44 3.80 7.23 7.17
CA LEU A 44 3.71 8.54 6.54
C LEU A 44 4.93 9.29 7.07
N SER A 45 6.12 8.86 6.66
CA SER A 45 7.41 9.40 6.97
C SER A 45 7.39 10.70 6.20
N LYS A 46 6.87 11.73 6.88
CA LYS A 46 6.92 13.13 6.49
C LYS A 46 6.82 13.28 4.99
N ALA A 47 5.60 13.17 4.48
CA ALA A 47 5.25 13.33 3.07
C ALA A 47 6.35 14.09 2.31
N ASN A 48 7.16 13.31 1.58
CA ASN A 48 8.46 13.72 1.07
C ASN A 48 8.22 14.58 -0.18
N TYR A 49 7.64 15.75 0.03
CA TYR A 49 7.30 16.68 -1.04
C TYR A 49 8.55 17.45 -1.43
N LEU A 50 9.49 16.77 -2.10
CA LEU A 50 10.75 17.36 -2.58
C LEU A 50 10.53 18.62 -3.42
N LEU A 51 9.36 18.72 -4.06
CA LEU A 51 8.97 19.84 -4.92
C LEU A 51 8.22 20.96 -4.19
N ARG A 52 7.82 20.78 -2.91
CA ARG A 52 7.19 21.88 -2.16
C ARG A 52 8.23 22.95 -1.85
N GLY A 53 7.93 24.19 -2.23
CA GLY A 53 8.83 25.34 -2.04
C GLY A 53 9.81 25.57 -3.18
N MET A 54 9.83 24.70 -4.21
CA MET A 54 10.45 25.04 -5.47
C MET A 54 9.52 25.98 -6.25
N PRO A 55 9.99 27.16 -6.70
CA PRO A 55 9.19 28.03 -7.54
C PRO A 55 8.86 27.31 -8.86
N ILE A 56 7.60 27.34 -9.24
CA ILE A 56 7.14 26.84 -10.54
C ILE A 56 7.10 28.05 -11.47
N GLU A 57 7.85 27.99 -12.56
CA GLU A 57 7.73 28.96 -13.65
C GLU A 57 6.51 28.58 -14.48
N ILE A 58 5.44 29.38 -14.36
CA ILE A 58 4.24 29.23 -15.18
C ILE A 58 4.51 29.98 -16.50
N PRO A 59 4.45 29.30 -17.65
CA PRO A 59 4.54 29.95 -18.95
C PRO A 59 3.48 31.03 -19.11
N ALA A 60 3.80 32.13 -19.82
CA ALA A 60 2.86 33.23 -20.01
C ALA A 60 1.61 32.84 -20.81
N ASP A 61 1.71 31.77 -21.58
CA ASP A 61 0.67 31.18 -22.43
C ASP A 61 -0.07 30.02 -21.77
N PHE A 62 0.11 29.79 -20.46
CA PHE A 62 -0.54 28.67 -19.77
C PHE A 62 -2.09 28.68 -19.86
N ASP A 63 -2.69 29.88 -19.91
CA ASP A 63 -4.14 30.04 -20.00
C ASP A 63 -4.65 30.10 -21.46
N GLU A 64 -3.75 30.04 -22.44
CA GLU A 64 -4.12 30.04 -23.86
C GLU A 64 -4.76 28.70 -24.24
N PRO A 65 -5.80 28.71 -25.10
CA PRO A 65 -6.39 27.47 -25.58
C PRO A 65 -5.34 26.67 -26.36
N MET A 66 -5.28 25.36 -26.13
CA MET A 66 -4.45 24.41 -26.87
C MET A 66 -5.33 23.52 -27.76
N PRO A 67 -5.67 23.94 -28.99
CA PRO A 67 -6.53 23.17 -29.91
C PRO A 67 -6.04 21.76 -30.16
N GLU A 68 -4.72 21.57 -30.17
CA GLU A 68 -4.07 20.29 -30.46
C GLU A 68 -4.42 19.21 -29.43
N LEU A 69 -4.66 19.59 -28.17
CA LEU A 69 -5.11 18.66 -27.11
C LEU A 69 -6.55 18.20 -27.34
N TRP A 70 -7.40 19.07 -27.87
CA TRP A 70 -8.80 18.74 -28.18
C TRP A 70 -8.90 17.88 -29.43
N GLU A 71 -8.06 18.14 -30.43
CA GLU A 71 -7.95 17.32 -31.65
C GLU A 71 -7.48 15.89 -31.31
N ALA A 72 -6.49 15.74 -30.43
CA ALA A 72 -5.99 14.44 -29.98
C ALA A 72 -7.02 13.58 -29.21
N LEU A 73 -8.06 14.19 -28.64
CA LEU A 73 -9.17 13.48 -27.98
C LEU A 73 -10.25 13.01 -28.96
N SER A 74 -10.21 13.50 -30.20
CA SER A 74 -11.24 13.21 -31.21
C SER A 74 -10.90 12.05 -32.15
N GLU A 75 -9.72 11.43 -32.01
CA GLU A 75 -9.29 10.17 -32.64
C GLU A 75 -9.50 8.95 -31.72
#